data_AF-A0A917RZ27-F1
#
_entry.id   AF-A0A917RZ27-F1
#
_cell.length_a   1.000
_cell.length_b   1.000
_cell.length_c   1.000
_cell.angle_alpha   90.00
_cell.angle_beta   90.00
_cell.angle_gamma   90.00
#
_symmetry.space_group_name_H-M   'P 1'
#
loop_
_entity.id
_entity.type
_entity.pdbx_description
1 polymer ?
#
loop_
_entity_poly.entity_id
_entity_poly.type
_entity_poly.pdbx_seq_one_letter_code
_entity_poly.pdbx_strand_id
1 'polypeptide(L)'
;MVQIELHHSVVSGRLDEAGQALGQLSLSALSGLGKNQLVFTGEWQNEEQRIHRLLSAYREGVRKTIADTRANVDLLKRQDEVIP
;
A
#
# COMPACT_ATOMS: atom_id res chain seq x y z
N MET A 1 -21.01 -7.10 -30.54
CA MET A 1 -19.78 -7.69 -29.99
C MET A 1 -19.19 -6.61 -29.10
N VAL A 2 -19.15 -6.79 -27.77
CA VAL A 2 -18.61 -5.78 -26.86
C VAL A 2 -17.10 -5.99 -26.79
N GLN A 3 -16.35 -5.08 -27.39
CA GLN A 3 -14.89 -5.08 -27.33
C GLN A 3 -14.52 -4.55 -25.93
N ILE A 4 -14.21 -5.47 -25.02
CA ILE A 4 -13.71 -5.11 -23.69
C ILE A 4 -12.25 -4.73 -23.90
N GLU A 5 -11.99 -3.47 -24.23
CA GLU A 5 -10.62 -2.98 -24.33
C GLU A 5 -10.04 -2.78 -22.94
N LEU A 6 -8.95 -3.50 -22.63
CA LEU A 6 -8.17 -3.23 -21.45
C LEU A 6 -7.50 -1.86 -21.62
N HIS A 7 -8.01 -0.83 -20.93
CA HIS A 7 -7.34 0.47 -20.82
C HIS A 7 -6.09 0.38 -19.93
N HIS A 8 -5.11 -0.39 -20.39
CA HIS A 8 -3.87 -0.73 -19.70
C HIS A 8 -3.17 0.52 -19.13
N SER A 9 -3.07 1.58 -19.93
CA SER A 9 -2.48 2.86 -19.51
C SER A 9 -3.20 3.52 -18.32
N VAL A 10 -4.54 3.47 -18.30
CA VAL A 10 -5.36 4.03 -17.23
C VAL A 10 -5.21 3.22 -15.93
N VAL A 11 -5.17 1.89 -16.05
CA VAL A 11 -5.03 1.00 -14.89
C VAL A 11 -3.61 1.10 -14.31
N SER A 12 -2.57 1.11 -15.16
CA SER A 12 -1.20 1.32 -14.71
C SER A 12 -1.02 2.67 -14.00
N GLY A 13 -1.58 3.75 -14.56
CA GLY A 13 -1.53 5.07 -13.94
C GLY A 13 -2.17 5.10 -12.54
N ARG A 14 -3.34 4.47 -12.37
CA ARG A 14 -3.99 4.35 -11.05
C ARG A 14 -3.19 3.51 -10.06
N LEU A 15 -2.50 2.46 -10.52
CA LEU A 15 -1.61 1.66 -9.69
C LEU A 15 -0.37 2.45 -9.25
N ASP A 16 0.15 3.33 -10.11
CA ASP A 16 1.25 4.25 -9.76
C ASP A 16 0.81 5.28 -8.72
N GLU A 17 -0.37 5.91 -8.91
CA GLU A 17 -0.96 6.84 -7.92
C GLU A 17 -1.18 6.16 -6.56
N ALA A 18 -1.72 4.93 -6.55
CA ALA A 18 -1.91 4.15 -5.33
C ALA A 18 -0.58 3.83 -4.64
N GLY A 19 0.46 3.49 -5.41
CA GLY A 19 1.81 3.26 -4.88
C GLY A 19 2.42 4.52 -4.26
N GLN A 20 2.24 5.68 -4.90
CA GLN A 20 2.71 6.97 -4.36
C GLN A 20 1.98 7.36 -3.08
N ALA A 21 0.65 7.26 -3.06
CA ALA A 21 -0.17 7.55 -1.87
C ALA A 21 0.22 6.64 -0.69
N LEU A 22 0.49 5.36 -0.96
CA LEU A 22 0.97 4.42 0.06
C LEU A 22 2.37 4.78 0.57
N GLY A 23 3.24 5.30 -0.30
CA GLY A 23 4.58 5.77 0.07
C GLY A 23 4.55 6.98 1.02
N GLN A 24 3.56 7.86 0.86
CA GLN A 24 3.34 9.04 1.70
C GLN A 24 2.71 8.72 3.05
N LEU A 25 2.17 7.50 3.23
CA LEU A 25 1.56 7.06 4.47
C LEU A 25 2.63 6.79 5.54
N SER A 26 2.98 7.81 6.31
CA SER A 26 3.91 7.73 7.44
C SER A 26 3.27 8.24 8.73
N LEU A 27 3.47 7.52 9.82
CA LEU A 27 3.22 8.04 11.17
C LEU A 27 4.51 8.63 11.73
N SER A 28 4.37 9.80 12.36
CA SER A 28 5.47 10.50 13.04
C SER A 28 6.01 9.62 14.16
N ALA A 29 7.34 9.53 14.28
CA ALA A 29 7.93 8.80 15.39
C ALA A 29 7.63 9.50 16.73
N LEU A 30 7.40 8.70 17.77
CA LEU A 30 7.32 9.19 19.15
C LEU A 30 8.62 9.90 19.52
N SER A 31 8.56 11.21 19.76
CA SER A 31 9.68 11.99 20.27
C SER A 31 9.27 12.69 21.56
N GLY A 32 10.15 12.62 22.58
CA GLY A 32 10.08 13.51 23.74
C GLY A 32 9.07 13.15 24.84
N LEU A 33 9.09 11.92 25.37
CA LEU A 33 8.31 11.59 26.58
C LEU A 33 8.99 12.03 27.90
N GLY A 34 10.21 12.57 27.84
CA GLY A 34 10.98 12.93 29.03
C GLY A 34 11.21 11.74 29.97
N LYS A 35 11.45 11.99 31.26
CA LYS A 35 11.58 10.94 32.29
C LYS A 35 10.23 10.52 32.89
N ASN A 36 9.11 10.90 32.27
CA ASN A 36 7.79 10.66 32.83
C ASN A 36 7.40 9.19 32.58
N GLN A 37 7.74 8.32 33.54
CA GLN A 37 7.38 6.91 33.55
C GLN A 37 6.12 6.73 34.39
N LEU A 38 4.98 7.15 33.85
CA LEU A 38 3.68 6.74 34.38
C LEU A 38 3.26 5.45 33.68
N VAL A 39 2.48 4.61 34.37
CA VAL A 39 1.89 3.39 33.77
C VAL A 39 1.18 3.72 32.45
N PHE A 40 0.43 4.82 32.44
CA PHE A 40 -0.25 5.35 31.25
C PHE A 40 0.71 5.65 30.08
N THR A 41 1.88 6.25 30.34
CA THR A 41 2.85 6.54 29.26
C THR A 41 3.46 5.27 28.67
N GLY A 42 3.59 4.20 29.46
CA GLY A 42 4.05 2.89 28.96
C GLY A 42 3.00 2.21 28.10
N GLU A 43 1.73 2.24 28.52
CA GLU A 43 0.62 1.70 27.71
C GLU A 43 0.47 2.47 26.39
N TRP A 44 0.58 3.80 26.42
CA TRP A 44 0.54 4.63 25.23
C TRP A 44 1.68 4.32 24.25
N GLN A 45 2.92 4.16 24.74
CA GLN A 45 4.05 3.74 23.89
C GLN A 45 3.83 2.38 23.25
N ASN A 46 3.30 1.41 24.00
CA ASN A 46 3.04 0.07 23.49
C ASN A 46 1.97 0.08 22.39
N GLU A 47 0.91 0.86 22.57
CA GLU A 47 -0.15 0.98 21.57
C GLU A 47 0.35 1.71 20.32
N GLU A 48 1.15 2.78 20.47
CA GLU A 48 1.74 3.46 19.32
C GLU A 48 2.67 2.53 18.51
N GLN A 49 3.51 1.74 19.20
CA GLN A 49 4.33 0.71 18.54
C GLN A 49 3.49 -0.35 17.83
N ARG A 50 2.33 -0.71 18.39
CA ARG A 50 1.38 -1.62 17.74
C ARG A 50 0.78 -0.99 16.48
N ILE A 51 0.37 0.27 16.54
CA ILE A 51 -0.17 1.01 15.39
C ILE A 51 0.89 1.11 14.28
N HIS A 52 2.14 1.43 14.62
CA HIS A 52 3.24 1.42 13.65
C HIS A 52 3.45 0.06 12.98
N ARG A 53 3.36 -1.04 13.74
CA ARG A 53 3.44 -2.40 13.19
C ARG A 53 2.28 -2.72 12.26
N LEU A 54 1.06 -2.35 12.64
CA LEU A 54 -0.13 -2.53 11.80
C LEU A 54 -0.04 -1.73 10.50
N LEU A 55 0.41 -0.48 10.58
CA LEU A 55 0.63 0.36 9.40
C LEU A 55 1.66 -0.25 8.44
N SER A 56 2.76 -0.78 8.99
CA SER A 56 3.79 -1.45 8.19
C SER A 56 3.25 -2.69 7.49
N ALA A 57 2.51 -3.55 8.22
CA ALA A 57 1.87 -4.73 7.65
C ALA A 57 0.84 -4.38 6.57
N TYR A 58 0.03 -3.34 6.80
CA TYR A 58 -0.92 -2.83 5.81
C TYR A 58 -0.21 -2.33 4.55
N ARG A 59 0.87 -1.55 4.71
CA ARG A 59 1.69 -1.08 3.58
C ARG A 59 2.25 -2.23 2.77
N GLU A 60 2.76 -3.27 3.42
CA GLU A 60 3.29 -4.42 2.68
C GLU A 60 2.19 -5.20 1.95
N GLY A 61 1.03 -5.38 2.59
CA GLY A 61 -0.12 -6.01 1.96
C GLY A 61 -0.60 -5.27 0.71
N VAL A 62 -0.81 -3.95 0.81
CA VAL A 62 -1.25 -3.14 -0.32
C VAL A 62 -0.19 -3.07 -1.42
N ARG A 63 1.10 -2.98 -1.06
CA ARG A 63 2.20 -3.01 -2.03
C ARG A 63 2.21 -4.31 -2.83
N LYS A 64 2.01 -5.44 -2.16
CA LYS A 64 1.88 -6.75 -2.82
C LYS A 64 0.67 -6.80 -3.75
N THR A 65 -0.50 -6.33 -3.30
CA THR A 65 -1.71 -6.29 -4.14
C THR A 65 -1.52 -5.41 -5.38
N ILE A 66 -0.84 -4.27 -5.27
CA ILE A 66 -0.51 -3.41 -6.42
C ILE A 66 0.39 -4.16 -7.41
N ALA A 67 1.41 -4.86 -6.91
CA ALA A 67 2.31 -5.65 -7.74
C ALA A 67 1.60 -6.81 -8.45
N ASP A 68 0.78 -7.57 -7.72
CA ASP A 68 0.00 -8.69 -8.26
C ASP A 68 -1.01 -8.19 -9.31
N THR A 69 -1.68 -7.06 -9.04
CA THR A 69 -2.63 -6.45 -9.99
C THR A 69 -1.91 -5.95 -11.25
N ARG A 70 -0.72 -5.35 -11.12
CA ARG A 70 0.09 -4.95 -12.28
C ARG A 70 0.48 -6.16 -13.13
N ALA A 71 0.97 -7.23 -12.51
CA ALA A 71 1.33 -8.45 -13.22
C ALA A 71 0.13 -9.08 -13.95
N ASN A 72 -1.05 -9.07 -13.33
CA ASN A 72 -2.27 -9.55 -13.96
C ASN A 72 -2.69 -8.67 -15.15
N VAL A 73 -2.62 -7.34 -15.02
CA VAL A 73 -2.95 -6.39 -16.09
C VAL A 73 -1.98 -6.53 -17.26
N ASP A 74 -0.69 -6.73 -17.00
CA ASP A 74 0.31 -6.98 -18.04
C ASP A 74 0.10 -8.33 -18.74
N LEU A 75 -0.30 -9.36 -18.01
CA LEU A 75 -0.61 -10.68 -18.55
C LEU A 75 -1.87 -10.65 -19.43
N LEU A 76 -2.91 -9.93 -19.02
CA LEU A 76 -4.12 -9.73 -19.81
C LEU A 76 -3.82 -9.00 -21.13
N LYS A 77 -2.99 -7.94 -21.08
CA LYS A 77 -2.56 -7.25 -22.29
C LYS A 77 -1.81 -8.17 -23.26
N ARG A 78 -0.91 -9.01 -22.76
CA ARG A 78 -0.21 -10.00 -23.60
C ARG A 78 -1.16 -11.02 -24.21
N GLN A 79 -2.22 -11.42 -23.50
CA GLN A 79 -3.22 -12.33 -24.06
C GLN A 79 -4.03 -11.67 -25.18
N ASP A 80 -4.45 -10.41 -24.99
CA ASP A 80 -5.11 -9.64 -26.05
C ASP A 80 -4.21 -9.46 -27.29
N GLU A 81 -2.89 -9.31 -27.11
CA GLU A 81 -1.92 -9.20 -28.23
C GLU A 81 -1.61 -10.55 -28.91
N VAL A 82 -1.84 -11.68 -28.22
CA VAL A 82 -1.51 -13.04 -28.72
C VAL A 82 -2.72 -13.74 -29.34
N ILE A 83 -3.94 -13.28 -29.09
CA ILE A 83 -5.16 -13.79 -29.75
C ILE A 83 -5.39 -12.96 -31.03
N PRO A 84 -5.12 -13.51 -32.25
CA PRO A 84 -5.42 -12.83 -33.52
C PRO A 84 -6.92 -12.72 -33.81
#